data_AF-A0A2R6C759-F1
#
_entry.id   AF-A0A2R6C759-F1
#
_cell.length_a   1.000
_cell.length_b   1.000
_cell.length_c   1.000
_cell.angle_alpha   90.00
_cell.angle_beta   90.00
_cell.angle_gamma   90.00
#
_symmetry.space_group_name_H-M   'P 1'
#
loop_
_entity.id
_entity.type
_entity.pdbx_description
1 polymer ?
#
loop_
_entity_poly.entity_id
_entity_poly.type
_entity_poly.pdbx_seq_one_letter_code
_entity_poly.pdbx_strand_id
1 'polypeptide(L)' 'TLEIKAEKKYYKLVELPVKVIPDKAKASYKNGVLEVRLTKKEQTKPSGVHISVE' A
#
# COMPACT_ATOMS: atom_id res chain seq x y z
N THR A 1 2.36 0.04 7.74
CA THR A 1 3.47 -0.89 7.43
C THR A 1 2.91 -2.17 6.87
N LEU A 2 3.69 -2.90 6.06
CA LEU A 2 3.40 -4.26 5.63
C LEU A 2 4.34 -5.20 6.38
N GLU A 3 3.79 -6.25 7.00
CA GLU A 3 4.57 -7.32 7.64
C GLU A 3 4.53 -8.58 6.77
N ILE A 4 5.71 -9.12 6.46
CA ILE A 4 5.87 -10.39 5.75
C ILE A 4 6.50 -11.36 6.74
N LYS A 5 5.81 -12.47 7.05
CA LYS A 5 6.26 -13.49 8.00
C LYS A 5 6.39 -14.85 7.31
N ALA A 6 7.52 -15.52 7.51
CA ALA A 6 7.74 -16.90 7.05
C ALA A 6 7.72 -17.88 8.25
N GLU A 7 7.69 -19.18 7.98
CA GLU A 7 7.65 -20.23 9.03
C GLU A 7 8.93 -20.27 9.88
N LYS A 8 10.08 -19.88 9.32
CA LYS A 8 11.34 -19.70 10.05
C LYS A 8 11.39 -18.31 10.70
N LYS A 9 12.44 -18.01 11.47
CA LYS A 9 12.69 -16.71 12.15
C LYS A 9 12.91 -15.51 11.20
N TYR A 10 12.36 -15.53 9.98
CA TYR A 10 12.44 -14.43 9.03
C TYR A 10 11.13 -13.67 9.00
N TYR A 11 11.21 -12.38 9.30
CA TYR A 11 10.16 -11.42 9.06
C TYR A 11 10.76 -10.14 8.47
N LYS A 12 9.97 -9.42 7.68
CA LYS A 12 10.34 -8.10 7.18
C LYS A 12 9.19 -7.13 7.36
N LEU A 13 9.51 -5.97 7.90
CA LEU A 13 8.61 -4.82 7.96
C LEU A 13 8.98 -3.84 6.87
N VAL A 14 7.99 -3.44 6.09
CA VAL A 14 8.14 -2.43 5.03
C VAL A 14 7.23 -1.27 5.34
N GLU A 15 7.80 -0.06 5.42
CA GLU A 15 7.01 1.15 5.55
C GLU A 15 6.27 1.44 4.25
N LEU A 16 4.98 1.78 4.39
CA LEU A 16 4.14 2.09 3.24
C LEU A 16 4.11 3.61 3.08
N PRO A 17 4.40 4.16 1.90
CA PRO A 17 4.43 5.61 1.69
C PRO A 17 3.05 6.25 1.78
N VAL A 18 1.98 5.45 1.70
CA VAL A 18 0.59 5.91 1.73
C VAL A 18 -0.31 4.91 2.46
N LYS A 19 -1.49 5.38 2.85
CA LYS A 19 -2.54 4.51 3.38
C LYS A 19 -3.07 3.59 2.27
N VAL A 20 -3.36 2.34 2.63
CA VAL A 20 -3.90 1.30 1.75
C VAL A 20 -5.22 0.77 2.29
N ILE A 21 -5.99 0.07 1.45
CA ILE A 21 -7.20 -0.66 1.84
C ILE A 21 -6.77 -2.11 2.16
N PRO A 22 -6.63 -2.50 3.44
CA PRO A 22 -6.06 -3.80 3.80
C PRO A 22 -6.87 -4.98 3.24
N ASP A 23 -8.20 -4.88 3.29
CA ASP A 23 -9.11 -5.96 2.88
C ASP A 23 -9.07 -6.27 1.37
N LYS A 24 -8.51 -5.35 0.56
CA LYS A 24 -8.33 -5.52 -0.89
C LYS A 24 -6.94 -6.02 -1.25
N ALA A 25 -6.08 -6.31 -0.29
CA ALA A 25 -4.74 -6.83 -0.53
C ALA A 25 -4.79 -8.21 -1.20
N LYS A 26 -3.86 -8.46 -2.12
CA LYS A 26 -3.68 -9.76 -2.78
C LYS A 26 -2.21 -10.15 -2.73
N ALA A 27 -1.94 -11.44 -2.58
CA ALA A 27 -0.58 -11.98 -2.61
C ALA A 27 -0.52 -13.25 -3.45
N SER A 28 0.58 -13.45 -4.17
CA SER A 28 0.85 -14.67 -4.93
C SER A 28 2.32 -15.05 -4.84
N TYR A 29 2.60 -16.35 -4.68
CA TYR A 29 3.95 -16.89 -4.70
C TYR A 29 4.13 -17.79 -5.91
N LYS A 30 5.05 -17.44 -6.82
CA LYS A 30 5.30 -18.20 -8.04
C LYS A 30 6.79 -18.20 -8.35
N ASN A 31 7.34 -19.39 -8.61
CA ASN A 31 8.74 -19.58 -9.00
C ASN A 31 9.75 -18.90 -8.06
N GLY A 32 9.53 -18.96 -6.74
CA GLY A 32 10.44 -18.37 -5.76
C GLY A 32 10.21 -16.89 -5.45
N VAL A 33 9.24 -16.24 -6.09
CA VAL A 33 8.98 -14.80 -5.92
C VAL A 33 7.63 -14.57 -5.24
N LEU A 34 7.63 -13.79 -4.16
CA LEU A 34 6.43 -13.30 -3.49
C LEU A 34 6.03 -11.94 -4.08
N GLU A 35 4.87 -11.88 -4.73
CA GLU A 35 4.27 -10.65 -5.21
C GLU A 35 3.11 -10.25 -4.28
N VAL A 36 3.14 -9.00 -3.78
CA VAL A 36 2.09 -8.43 -2.91
C VAL A 36 1.53 -7.19 -3.58
N ARG A 37 0.22 -7.17 -3.86
CA ARG A 37 -0.50 -6.04 -4.46
C ARG A 37 -1.38 -5.38 -3.41
N LEU A 38 -1.12 -4.10 -3.14
CA LEU A 38 -1.88 -3.29 -2.18
C LEU A 38 -2.63 -2.17 -2.91
N THR A 39 -3.94 -2.11 -2.72
CA THR A 39 -4.76 -1.00 -3.25
C THR A 39 -4.58 0.23 -2.36
N LYS A 40 -4.13 1.35 -2.95
CA LYS A 40 -4.03 2.63 -2.25
C LYS A 40 -5.42 3.10 -1.81
N LYS A 41 -5.52 3.69 -0.61
CA LYS A 41 -6.72 4.45 -0.25
C LYS A 41 -6.77 5.70 -1.13
N GLU A 42 -7.96 6.04 -1.58
CA GLU A 42 -8.18 7.26 -2.34
C GLU A 42 -7.78 8.44 -1.45
N GLN A 43 -6.77 9.20 -1.89
CA GLN A 43 -6.43 10.46 -1.25
C GLN A 43 -7.36 11.49 -1.88
N THR A 44 -8.11 12.21 -1.05
CA THR A 44 -8.83 13.41 -1.49
C THR A 44 -7.81 14.28 -2.23
N LYS A 45 -7.97 14.39 -3.56
CA LYS A 45 -7.14 15.30 -4.36
C LYS A 45 -7.28 16.67 -3.70
N PRO A 46 -6.18 17.42 -3.47
CA PRO A 46 -6.32 18.78 -2.99
C PRO A 46 -7.21 19.52 -3.99
N SER A 47 -8.42 19.89 -3.56
CA SER A 47 -9.28 20.76 -4.34
C SER A 47 -8.61 22.12 -4.31
N GLY A 48 -7.94 22.50 -5.40
CA GLY A 48 -7.49 23.87 -5.57
C GLY A 48 -8.68 24.80 -5.38
N VAL A 49 -8.54 25.80 -4.51
CA VAL A 49 -9.55 26.85 -4.37
C VAL A 49 -9.38 27.79 -5.55
N HIS A 50 -10.40 27.92 -6.39
CA HIS A 50 -10.41 28.93 -7.44
C HIS A 50 -10.63 30.30 -6.78
N ILE A 51 -9.63 31.17 -6.82
CA ILE A 51 -9.76 32.56 -6.38
C ILE A 51 -9.95 33.43 -7.61
N SER A 52 -11.15 33.98 -7.77
CA SER A 52 -11.41 35.04 -8.77
C SER A 52 -10.91 36.36 -8.21
N VAL A 53 -10.06 37.04 -8.97
CA VAL A 53 -9.58 38.41 -8.67
C VAL A 53 -10.33 39.35 -9.61
N GLU A 54 -10.86 40.45 -9.04
CA GLU A 54 -11.53 41.55 -9.73
C GLU A 54 -10.56 42.70 -10.03
#